data_AF-A0A1L0BW00-F1
#
_entry.id   AF-A0A1L0BW00-F1
#
_cell.length_a   1.000
_cell.length_b   1.000
_cell.length_c   1.000
_cell.angle_alpha   90.00
_cell.angle_beta   90.00
_cell.angle_gamma   90.00
#
_symmetry.space_group_name_H-M   'P 1'
#
loop_
_entity.id
_entity.type
_entity.pdbx_description
1 polymer ?
#
loop_
_entity_poly.entity_id
_entity_poly.type
_entity_poly.pdbx_seq_one_letter_code
_entity_poly.pdbx_strand_id
1 'polypeptide(L)'
;MNALLLIVFIIPIIATPLANQAVHKVSIHDHPKDMVSSMLYNTYSEVFDLGKTPKALAKLNSQSIFLQLSRKPECLEQSLVRFFLKTVTLTQRNYQASECRINTSDRHFSVLRPTFNPLAILHGSLESGHDELKHKTQLYIESLPIAQIGFYNYSALDYDFECLARHHELMQILYRETLLEAKLKKIVNVPEKCSFANVNPAFGTEYISEVTVEIPVNGTFECKLGTSPTCRKSIATSRNSRYKHFD
;
A
#
# COMPACT_ATOMS: atom_id res chain seq x y z
N MET A 1 -19.59 11.66 -23.57
CA MET A 1 -18.85 12.13 -22.38
C MET A 1 -19.42 11.37 -21.19
N ASN A 2 -18.86 10.20 -20.85
CA ASN A 2 -19.32 9.43 -19.69
C ASN A 2 -18.50 9.86 -18.48
N ALA A 3 -19.16 10.51 -17.53
CA ALA A 3 -18.62 10.80 -16.22
C ALA A 3 -18.26 9.46 -15.55
N LEU A 4 -16.98 9.28 -15.24
CA LEU A 4 -16.48 8.13 -14.50
C LEU A 4 -17.04 8.25 -13.07
N LEU A 5 -18.13 7.53 -12.78
CA LEU A 5 -18.66 7.41 -11.43
C LEU A 5 -17.63 6.62 -10.60
N LEU A 6 -16.92 7.34 -9.74
CA LEU A 6 -16.04 6.75 -8.72
C LEU A 6 -16.97 6.18 -7.64
N ILE A 7 -17.45 4.96 -7.85
CA ILE A 7 -18.34 4.29 -6.91
C ILE A 7 -17.50 3.85 -5.71
N VAL A 8 -17.38 4.74 -4.72
CA VAL A 8 -16.82 4.40 -3.41
C VAL A 8 -17.90 3.68 -2.62
N PHE A 9 -17.89 2.34 -2.66
CA PHE A 9 -18.68 1.55 -1.71
C PHE A 9 -18.00 1.62 -0.35
N ILE A 10 -18.54 2.48 0.53
CA ILE A 10 -18.27 2.41 1.96
C ILE A 10 -19.25 1.39 2.52
N ILE A 11 -18.77 0.20 2.88
CA ILE A 11 -19.59 -0.77 3.59
C ILE A 11 -19.45 -0.45 5.08
N PRO A 12 -20.45 0.16 5.74
CA PRO A 12 -20.42 0.32 7.19
C PRO A 12 -20.46 -1.07 7.81
N ILE A 13 -19.39 -1.44 8.52
CA ILE A 13 -19.35 -2.67 9.30
C ILE A 13 -20.31 -2.46 10.47
N ILE A 14 -21.54 -2.97 10.32
CA ILE A 14 -22.52 -3.01 11.41
C ILE A 14 -21.87 -3.76 12.58
N ALA A 15 -21.99 -3.21 13.79
CA ALA A 15 -21.36 -3.67 15.01
C ALA A 15 -21.71 -5.14 15.33
N THR A 16 -20.92 -6.04 14.75
CA THR A 16 -20.85 -7.45 15.13
C THR A 16 -19.85 -7.58 16.29
N PRO A 17 -19.97 -8.58 17.17
CA PRO A 17 -19.01 -8.78 18.26
C PRO A 17 -17.56 -8.98 17.76
N LEU A 18 -17.36 -9.36 16.49
CA LEU A 18 -16.05 -9.37 15.85
C LEU A 18 -15.43 -7.96 15.73
N ALA A 19 -16.22 -6.89 15.55
CA ALA A 19 -15.71 -5.53 15.29
C ALA A 19 -14.86 -4.93 16.43
N ASN A 20 -14.93 -5.49 17.64
CA ASN A 20 -14.10 -5.08 18.79
C ASN A 20 -12.83 -5.93 18.97
N GLN A 21 -12.61 -6.94 18.13
CA GLN A 21 -11.41 -7.77 18.17
C GLN A 21 -10.26 -7.06 17.44
N ALA A 22 -9.05 -7.16 18.01
CA ALA A 22 -7.85 -6.69 17.32
C ALA A 22 -7.58 -7.59 16.10
N VAL A 23 -7.42 -6.97 14.94
CA VAL A 23 -6.99 -7.61 13.68
C VAL A 23 -5.62 -8.25 13.87
N HIS A 24 -4.74 -7.55 14.56
CA HIS A 24 -3.38 -8.00 14.83
C HIS A 24 -2.85 -7.38 16.12
N LYS A 25 -1.94 -8.10 16.78
CA LYS A 25 -1.35 -7.75 18.07
C LYS A 25 0.15 -8.03 17.99
N VAL A 26 0.97 -7.02 18.24
CA VAL A 26 2.43 -7.13 18.28
C VAL A 26 2.93 -6.94 19.70
N SER A 27 3.68 -7.92 20.19
CA SER A 27 4.34 -7.92 21.49
C SER A 27 5.57 -8.83 21.45
N ILE A 28 6.50 -8.68 22.39
CA ILE A 28 7.69 -9.54 22.43
C ILE A 28 7.40 -11.01 22.77
N HIS A 29 6.18 -11.31 23.24
CA HIS A 29 5.77 -12.70 23.50
C HIS A 29 5.57 -13.46 22.19
N ASP A 30 5.10 -12.75 21.16
CA ASP A 30 4.69 -13.33 19.89
C ASP A 30 5.63 -12.93 18.73
N HIS A 31 6.54 -11.97 18.94
CA HIS A 31 7.37 -11.38 17.89
C HIS A 31 8.83 -11.15 18.36
N PRO A 32 9.81 -11.12 17.44
CA PRO A 32 11.20 -10.83 17.77
C PRO A 32 11.39 -9.47 18.45
N LYS A 33 12.27 -9.41 19.44
CA LYS A 33 12.57 -8.17 20.19
C LYS A 33 12.99 -7.01 19.28
N ASP A 34 13.79 -7.28 18.24
CA ASP A 34 14.27 -6.26 17.31
C ASP A 34 13.14 -5.63 16.49
N MET A 35 12.12 -6.42 16.13
CA MET A 35 10.92 -5.93 15.44
C MET A 35 10.11 -5.02 16.36
N VAL A 36 9.85 -5.45 17.61
CA VAL A 36 9.10 -4.66 18.59
C VAL A 36 9.84 -3.36 18.93
N SER A 37 11.16 -3.45 19.14
CA SER A 37 12.04 -2.28 19.36
C SER A 37 11.96 -1.29 18.20
N SER A 38 12.03 -1.78 16.96
CA SER A 38 11.93 -0.93 15.76
C SER A 38 10.55 -0.26 15.68
N MET A 39 9.48 -0.98 15.99
CA MET A 39 8.12 -0.44 15.98
C MET A 39 7.90 0.62 17.08
N LEU A 40 8.45 0.41 18.27
CA LEU A 40 8.43 1.41 19.35
C LEU A 40 9.23 2.66 18.98
N TYR A 41 10.44 2.49 18.44
CA TYR A 41 11.26 3.60 17.98
C TYR A 41 10.55 4.45 16.91
N ASN A 42 9.93 3.80 15.93
CA ASN A 42 9.14 4.47 14.90
C ASN A 42 7.95 5.21 15.52
N THR A 43 7.30 4.62 16.52
CA THR A 43 6.18 5.25 17.23
C THR A 43 6.63 6.51 17.99
N TYR A 44 7.75 6.47 18.72
CA TYR A 44 8.30 7.70 19.32
C TYR A 44 8.64 8.73 18.23
N SER A 45 9.22 8.29 17.12
CA SER A 45 9.56 9.18 16.01
C SER A 45 8.32 9.86 15.38
N GLU A 46 7.20 9.13 15.29
CA GLU A 46 5.89 9.62 14.83
C GLU A 46 5.29 10.62 15.83
N VAL A 47 5.23 10.26 17.11
CA VAL A 47 4.69 11.11 18.20
C VAL A 47 5.41 12.45 18.26
N PHE A 48 6.73 12.42 18.13
CA PHE A 48 7.60 13.58 18.30
C PHE A 48 7.99 14.26 16.98
N ASP A 49 7.34 13.87 15.88
CA ASP A 49 7.50 14.38 14.50
C ASP A 49 8.95 14.80 14.17
N LEU A 50 9.81 13.81 13.92
CA LEU A 50 11.21 14.04 13.53
C LEU A 50 11.36 14.92 12.25
N GLY A 51 10.29 15.15 11.49
CA GLY A 51 10.30 15.77 10.17
C GLY A 51 9.76 17.20 10.07
N LYS A 52 8.84 17.66 10.93
CA LYS A 52 8.08 18.91 10.64
C LYS A 52 8.34 20.14 11.50
N THR A 53 9.22 20.10 12.51
CA THR A 53 9.55 21.29 13.32
C THR A 53 10.94 21.89 13.01
N PRO A 54 11.06 23.22 12.77
CA PRO A 54 12.34 23.92 12.51
C PRO A 54 13.24 24.14 13.74
N LYS A 55 13.11 23.36 14.82
CA LYS A 55 13.97 23.51 16.02
C LYS A 55 14.94 22.33 16.12
N ALA A 56 15.97 22.39 15.28
CA ALA A 56 17.00 21.39 15.11
C ALA A 56 17.97 21.19 16.30
N LEU A 57 17.86 21.95 17.40
CA LEU A 57 18.76 21.78 18.56
C LEU A 57 18.25 20.77 19.61
N ALA A 58 16.94 20.51 19.69
CA ALA A 58 16.37 19.47 20.56
C ALA A 58 16.38 18.06 19.91
N LYS A 59 16.65 17.99 18.59
CA LYS A 59 16.61 16.75 17.77
C LYS A 59 17.76 15.77 18.02
N LEU A 60 18.91 16.25 18.50
CA LEU A 60 20.10 15.39 18.71
C LEU A 60 20.01 14.55 20.00
N ASN A 61 19.32 15.02 21.02
CA ASN A 61 19.13 14.27 22.27
C ASN A 61 17.88 13.37 22.25
N SER A 62 16.87 13.67 21.43
CA SER A 62 15.64 12.87 21.41
C SER A 62 15.81 11.53 20.72
N GLN A 63 16.59 11.45 19.63
CA GLN A 63 16.82 10.18 18.94
C GLN A 63 17.55 9.15 19.80
N SER A 64 18.57 9.58 20.56
CA SER A 64 19.28 8.71 21.49
C SER A 64 18.38 8.25 22.64
N ILE A 65 17.53 9.14 23.18
CA ILE A 65 16.52 8.79 24.19
C ILE A 65 15.51 7.77 23.63
N PHE A 66 15.00 7.96 22.40
CA PHE A 66 14.04 7.03 21.79
C PHE A 66 14.66 5.66 21.55
N LEU A 67 15.91 5.61 21.07
CA LEU A 67 16.67 4.37 20.91
C LEU A 67 16.91 3.66 22.25
N GLN A 68 17.19 4.41 23.32
CA GLN A 68 17.36 3.84 24.65
C GLN A 68 16.04 3.27 25.17
N LEU A 69 14.95 4.03 25.09
CA LEU A 69 13.62 3.59 25.53
C LEU A 69 13.12 2.39 24.76
N SER A 70 13.28 2.38 23.42
CA SER A 70 12.83 1.27 22.59
C SER A 70 13.60 -0.03 22.81
N ARG A 71 14.80 0.04 23.40
CA ARG A 71 15.65 -1.13 23.72
C ARG A 71 15.59 -1.56 25.19
N LYS A 72 15.00 -0.75 26.07
CA LYS A 72 14.89 -1.08 27.50
C LYS A 72 13.99 -2.32 27.68
N PRO A 73 14.45 -3.37 28.41
CA PRO A 73 13.67 -4.59 28.61
C PRO A 73 12.28 -4.32 29.19
N GLU A 74 12.19 -3.47 30.22
CA GLU A 74 10.92 -3.10 30.85
C GLU A 74 9.93 -2.43 29.87
N CYS A 75 10.44 -1.63 28.92
CA CYS A 75 9.61 -1.01 27.90
C CYS A 75 9.15 -2.05 26.88
N LEU A 76 10.03 -2.96 26.46
CA LEU A 76 9.72 -3.98 25.47
C LEU A 76 8.74 -5.04 25.97
N GLU A 77 8.94 -5.52 27.20
CA GLU A 77 8.18 -6.63 27.80
C GLU A 77 6.72 -6.31 28.02
N GLN A 78 6.41 -5.06 28.34
CA GLN A 78 5.06 -4.63 28.69
C GLN A 78 4.41 -3.76 27.62
N SER A 79 5.16 -3.36 26.59
CA SER A 79 4.59 -2.65 25.45
C SER A 79 3.72 -3.54 24.60
N LEU A 80 2.65 -2.95 24.09
CA LEU A 80 1.70 -3.64 23.26
C LEU A 80 1.19 -2.76 22.13
N VAL A 81 1.28 -3.28 20.90
CA VAL A 81 0.69 -2.63 19.71
C VAL A 81 -0.51 -3.44 19.25
N ARG A 82 -1.66 -2.79 19.12
CA ARG A 82 -2.90 -3.41 18.64
C ARG A 82 -3.42 -2.67 17.41
N PHE A 83 -3.90 -3.43 16.44
CA PHE A 83 -4.51 -2.91 15.23
C PHE A 83 -5.99 -3.29 15.20
N PHE A 84 -6.86 -2.31 14.95
CA PHE A 84 -8.31 -2.51 14.86
C PHE A 84 -8.81 -2.02 13.51
N LEU A 85 -9.66 -2.81 12.86
CA LEU A 85 -10.27 -2.41 11.60
C LEU A 85 -11.24 -1.24 11.83
N LYS A 86 -11.03 -0.13 11.13
CA LYS A 86 -11.94 1.04 11.17
C LYS A 86 -12.91 1.01 10.00
N THR A 87 -12.34 0.99 8.80
CA THR A 87 -13.11 1.09 7.56
C THR A 87 -12.42 0.27 6.49
N VAL A 88 -13.23 -0.26 5.58
CA VAL A 88 -12.77 -0.91 4.36
C VAL A 88 -13.39 -0.18 3.19
N THR A 89 -12.58 0.15 2.20
CA THR A 89 -13.03 0.77 0.94
C THR A 89 -12.42 0.05 -0.24
N LEU A 90 -13.21 -0.15 -1.29
CA LEU A 90 -12.68 -0.62 -2.57
C LEU A 90 -12.31 0.58 -3.42
N THR A 91 -11.07 0.60 -3.90
CA THR A 91 -10.55 1.61 -4.81
C THR A 91 -10.02 0.96 -6.07
N GLN A 92 -9.96 1.73 -7.16
CA GLN A 92 -9.39 1.26 -8.41
C GLN A 92 -8.16 2.09 -8.76
N ARG A 93 -7.08 1.43 -9.16
CA ARG A 93 -5.84 2.06 -9.60
C ARG A 93 -5.44 1.54 -10.97
N ASN A 94 -4.85 2.43 -11.76
CA ASN A 94 -4.36 2.10 -13.09
C ASN A 94 -2.85 2.22 -13.10
N TYR A 95 -2.19 1.16 -13.55
CA TYR A 95 -0.74 1.08 -13.68
C TYR A 95 -0.36 0.88 -15.13
N GLN A 96 0.85 1.31 -15.49
CA GLN A 96 1.41 1.02 -16.78
C GLN A 96 1.77 -0.47 -16.87
N ALA A 97 1.22 -1.18 -17.87
CA ALA A 97 1.50 -2.59 -18.09
C ALA A 97 2.23 -2.87 -19.41
N SER A 98 2.38 -1.87 -20.29
CA SER A 98 3.25 -1.94 -21.46
C SER A 98 3.96 -0.61 -21.70
N GLU A 99 4.93 -0.60 -22.62
CA GLU A 99 5.43 0.65 -23.19
C GLU A 99 4.32 1.42 -23.94
N CYS A 100 4.56 2.72 -24.14
CA CYS A 100 3.71 3.61 -24.93
C CYS A 100 4.21 3.63 -26.38
N ARG A 101 3.36 3.30 -27.36
CA ARG A 101 3.72 3.28 -28.78
C ARG A 101 2.75 4.05 -29.65
N ILE A 102 3.25 4.61 -30.74
CA ILE A 102 2.43 5.09 -31.86
C ILE A 102 2.71 4.20 -33.07
N ASN A 103 1.66 3.71 -33.73
CA ASN A 103 1.86 2.98 -34.97
C ASN A 103 2.12 3.98 -36.12
N THR A 104 3.25 3.83 -36.79
CA THR A 104 3.64 4.66 -37.95
C THR A 104 3.39 3.95 -39.28
N SER A 105 3.01 2.67 -39.30
CA SER A 105 2.73 1.91 -40.52
C SER A 105 1.32 2.15 -41.02
N ASP A 106 1.17 2.42 -42.32
CA ASP A 106 -0.13 2.51 -43.00
C ASP A 106 -0.76 1.14 -43.31
N ARG A 107 0.07 0.08 -43.32
CA ARG A 107 -0.31 -1.23 -43.87
C ARG A 107 -0.52 -2.31 -42.82
N HIS A 108 0.08 -2.15 -41.63
CA HIS A 108 0.07 -3.17 -40.59
C HIS A 108 -0.39 -2.57 -39.26
N PHE A 109 -1.01 -3.42 -38.42
CA PHE A 109 -1.28 -3.07 -37.03
C PHE A 109 -0.02 -3.25 -36.19
N SER A 110 0.20 -2.35 -35.22
CA SER A 110 1.17 -2.58 -34.15
C SER A 110 0.49 -3.35 -33.03
N VAL A 111 1.03 -4.51 -32.67
CA VAL A 111 0.56 -5.30 -31.52
C VAL A 111 1.32 -4.89 -30.27
N LEU A 112 0.59 -4.53 -29.20
CA LEU A 112 1.15 -4.37 -27.86
C LEU A 112 0.69 -5.53 -26.98
N ARG A 113 1.57 -5.95 -26.07
CA ARG A 113 1.32 -6.98 -25.04
C ARG A 113 1.83 -6.50 -23.68
N PRO A 114 1.28 -7.00 -22.56
CA PRO A 114 1.80 -6.73 -21.22
C PRO A 114 3.29 -7.09 -21.13
N THR A 115 4.06 -6.27 -20.41
CA THR A 115 5.44 -6.63 -20.05
C THR A 115 5.45 -7.81 -19.10
N PHE A 116 6.48 -8.66 -19.16
CA PHE A 116 6.62 -9.80 -18.25
C PHE A 116 6.64 -9.34 -16.78
N ASN A 117 5.79 -9.94 -15.95
CA ASN A 117 5.66 -9.71 -14.52
C ASN A 117 5.62 -8.21 -14.10
N PRO A 118 4.63 -7.43 -14.55
CA PRO A 118 4.53 -6.01 -14.19
C PRO A 118 4.24 -5.86 -12.69
N LEU A 119 3.66 -6.88 -12.05
CA LEU A 119 3.20 -6.85 -10.66
C LEU A 119 4.32 -6.94 -9.63
N ALA A 120 5.37 -7.71 -9.88
CA ALA A 120 6.52 -7.76 -8.98
C ALA A 120 7.21 -6.39 -8.84
N ILE A 121 7.16 -5.58 -9.89
CA ILE A 121 7.68 -4.20 -9.88
C ILE A 121 6.72 -3.28 -9.10
N LEU A 122 5.41 -3.52 -9.19
CA LEU A 122 4.38 -2.65 -8.61
C LEU A 122 4.14 -2.89 -7.11
N HIS A 123 4.23 -4.15 -6.65
CA HIS A 123 3.92 -4.51 -5.27
C HIS A 123 5.15 -4.84 -4.42
N GLY A 124 6.36 -4.84 -5.02
CA GLY A 124 7.59 -5.23 -4.35
C GLY A 124 7.67 -6.72 -4.06
N SER A 125 8.84 -7.19 -3.65
CA SER A 125 8.99 -8.53 -3.05
C SER A 125 8.11 -8.61 -1.80
N LEU A 126 7.30 -9.67 -1.68
CA LEU A 126 6.39 -10.01 -0.58
C LEU A 126 7.14 -10.34 0.74
N GLU A 127 8.22 -9.63 1.04
CA GLU A 127 9.07 -9.91 2.19
C GLU A 127 9.35 -8.64 3.01
N SER A 128 8.51 -8.39 4.02
CA SER A 128 8.89 -8.24 5.45
C SER A 128 7.87 -7.40 6.20
N GLY A 129 7.31 -7.94 7.29
CA GLY A 129 6.51 -7.26 8.34
C GLY A 129 5.16 -6.66 7.91
N HIS A 130 5.14 -5.87 6.83
CA HIS A 130 3.92 -5.41 6.16
C HIS A 130 3.08 -6.57 5.65
N ASP A 131 3.71 -7.67 5.24
CA ASP A 131 2.99 -8.86 4.77
C ASP A 131 2.23 -9.56 5.89
N GLU A 132 2.75 -9.57 7.12
CA GLU A 132 2.02 -10.17 8.23
C GLU A 132 0.77 -9.37 8.55
N LEU A 133 0.89 -8.04 8.74
CA LEU A 133 -0.27 -7.19 9.00
C LEU A 133 -1.27 -7.25 7.84
N LYS A 134 -0.78 -7.25 6.60
CA LYS A 134 -1.61 -7.40 5.39
C LYS A 134 -2.36 -8.73 5.38
N HIS A 135 -1.66 -9.84 5.61
CA HIS A 135 -2.23 -11.18 5.64
C HIS A 135 -3.25 -11.35 6.77
N LYS A 136 -2.92 -10.89 7.99
CA LYS A 136 -3.86 -10.92 9.13
C LYS A 136 -5.09 -10.05 8.87
N THR A 137 -4.91 -8.90 8.22
CA THR A 137 -6.02 -8.02 7.81
C THR A 137 -6.90 -8.70 6.77
N GLN A 138 -6.32 -9.37 5.78
CA GLN A 138 -7.06 -10.14 4.78
C GLN A 138 -7.89 -11.24 5.44
N LEU A 139 -7.27 -12.11 6.26
CA LEU A 139 -7.96 -13.19 6.98
C LEU A 139 -9.08 -12.67 7.87
N TYR A 140 -8.83 -11.55 8.57
CA TYR A 140 -9.84 -10.93 9.42
C TYR A 140 -11.04 -10.47 8.58
N ILE A 141 -10.81 -9.81 7.45
CA ILE A 141 -11.89 -9.37 6.56
C ILE A 141 -12.64 -10.59 5.99
N GLU A 142 -11.95 -11.61 5.50
CA GLU A 142 -12.56 -12.87 5.00
C GLU A 142 -13.45 -13.54 6.05
N SER A 143 -13.10 -13.42 7.33
CA SER A 143 -13.91 -13.96 8.44
C SER A 143 -15.17 -13.15 8.76
N LEU A 144 -15.30 -11.92 8.24
CA LEU A 144 -16.48 -11.10 8.49
C LEU A 144 -17.68 -11.66 7.71
N PRO A 145 -18.86 -11.76 8.35
CA PRO A 145 -20.06 -12.36 7.73
C PRO A 145 -20.62 -11.57 6.53
N ILE A 146 -20.05 -10.40 6.24
CA ILE A 146 -20.41 -9.51 5.12
C ILE A 146 -19.37 -9.49 4.01
N ALA A 147 -18.22 -10.14 4.18
CA ALA A 147 -17.11 -10.06 3.23
C ALA A 147 -17.24 -11.12 2.14
N GLN A 148 -18.07 -10.87 1.13
CA GLN A 148 -18.04 -11.62 -0.14
C GLN A 148 -16.92 -11.10 -1.06
N ILE A 149 -15.72 -10.89 -0.51
CA ILE A 149 -14.59 -10.35 -1.25
C ILE A 149 -13.72 -11.52 -1.68
N GLY A 150 -13.82 -11.91 -2.95
CA GLY A 150 -12.91 -12.89 -3.54
C GLY A 150 -11.55 -12.25 -3.78
N PHE A 151 -10.52 -12.67 -3.05
CA PHE A 151 -9.16 -12.20 -3.28
C PHE A 151 -8.55 -12.90 -4.49
N TYR A 152 -7.94 -12.12 -5.37
CA TYR A 152 -7.54 -12.57 -6.69
C TYR A 152 -6.25 -13.38 -6.69
N ASN A 153 -6.22 -14.39 -7.57
CA ASN A 153 -5.00 -15.11 -7.91
C ASN A 153 -4.33 -14.43 -9.11
N TYR A 154 -3.20 -13.78 -8.87
CA TYR A 154 -2.43 -13.10 -9.91
C TYR A 154 -1.93 -14.00 -11.05
N SER A 155 -1.81 -15.31 -10.82
CA SER A 155 -1.46 -16.25 -11.87
C SER A 155 -2.58 -16.41 -12.91
N ALA A 156 -3.77 -15.87 -12.66
CA ALA A 156 -4.91 -15.91 -13.55
C ALA A 156 -5.02 -14.66 -14.47
N LEU A 157 -4.03 -13.77 -14.47
CA LEU A 157 -4.02 -12.64 -15.41
C LEU A 157 -3.78 -13.14 -16.83
N ASP A 158 -4.50 -12.53 -17.77
CA ASP A 158 -4.36 -12.81 -19.20
C ASP A 158 -3.09 -12.14 -19.75
N TYR A 159 -1.94 -12.77 -19.55
CA TYR A 159 -0.67 -12.29 -20.10
C TYR A 159 -0.58 -12.37 -21.63
N ASP A 160 -1.51 -13.10 -22.26
CA ASP A 160 -1.66 -13.17 -23.71
C ASP A 160 -2.54 -12.04 -24.26
N PHE A 161 -3.03 -11.13 -23.40
CA PHE A 161 -3.82 -9.97 -23.80
C PHE A 161 -3.10 -9.10 -24.84
N GLU A 162 -3.79 -8.80 -25.94
CA GLU A 162 -3.24 -8.01 -27.04
C GLU A 162 -4.08 -6.78 -27.32
N CYS A 163 -3.38 -5.67 -27.60
CA CYS A 163 -3.99 -4.48 -28.14
C CYS A 163 -3.43 -4.19 -29.53
N LEU A 164 -4.32 -3.91 -30.48
CA LEU A 164 -3.98 -3.60 -31.87
C LEU A 164 -4.11 -2.10 -32.15
N ALA A 165 -2.99 -1.42 -32.43
CA ALA A 165 -2.97 -0.01 -32.82
C ALA A 165 -2.98 0.12 -34.34
N ARG A 166 -3.94 0.88 -34.88
CA ARG A 166 -4.04 1.24 -36.30
C ARG A 166 -3.10 2.39 -36.65
N HIS A 167 -3.02 2.73 -37.93
CA HIS A 167 -2.15 3.80 -38.40
C HIS A 167 -2.38 5.11 -37.63
N HIS A 168 -1.28 5.73 -37.17
CA HIS A 168 -1.25 6.93 -36.34
C HIS A 168 -1.96 6.86 -34.98
N GLU A 169 -2.35 5.66 -34.53
CA GLU A 169 -2.89 5.49 -33.19
C GLU A 169 -1.79 5.37 -32.15
N LEU A 170 -1.91 6.20 -31.11
CA LEU A 170 -1.12 6.15 -29.89
C LEU A 170 -1.79 5.19 -28.91
N MET A 171 -1.04 4.25 -28.33
CA MET A 171 -1.61 3.22 -27.46
C MET A 171 -0.65 2.73 -26.38
N GLN A 172 -1.22 2.32 -25.25
CA GLN A 172 -0.55 1.67 -24.12
C GLN A 172 -1.52 0.67 -23.46
N ILE A 173 -1.00 -0.43 -22.91
CA ILE A 173 -1.77 -1.32 -22.05
C ILE A 173 -1.65 -0.84 -20.62
N LEU A 174 -2.81 -0.71 -19.97
CA LEU A 174 -2.92 -0.42 -18.54
C LEU A 174 -3.30 -1.69 -17.79
N TYR A 175 -2.76 -1.86 -16.59
CA TYR A 175 -3.26 -2.81 -15.61
C TYR A 175 -4.19 -2.06 -14.67
N ARG A 176 -5.48 -2.38 -14.73
CA ARG A 176 -6.50 -1.83 -13.84
C ARG A 176 -6.67 -2.79 -12.68
N GLU A 177 -6.27 -2.36 -11.50
CA GLU A 177 -6.36 -3.12 -10.28
C GLU A 177 -7.46 -2.58 -9.38
N THR A 178 -8.23 -3.48 -8.79
CA THR A 178 -9.14 -3.17 -7.68
C THR A 178 -8.43 -3.54 -6.38
N LEU A 179 -8.20 -2.54 -5.55
CA LEU A 179 -7.56 -2.64 -4.25
C LEU A 179 -8.61 -2.51 -3.15
N LEU A 180 -8.47 -3.33 -2.12
CA LEU A 180 -9.10 -3.13 -0.84
C LEU A 180 -8.17 -2.29 0.03
N GLU A 181 -8.61 -1.09 0.36
CA GLU A 181 -7.93 -0.20 1.29
C GLU A 181 -8.58 -0.36 2.67
N ALA A 182 -7.89 -1.05 3.57
CA ALA A 182 -8.27 -1.22 4.95
C ALA A 182 -7.60 -0.15 5.80
N LYS A 183 -8.38 0.76 6.39
CA LYS A 183 -7.86 1.69 7.40
C LYS A 183 -7.93 1.02 8.76
N LEU A 184 -6.79 0.96 9.42
CA LEU A 184 -6.61 0.38 10.75
C LEU A 184 -6.31 1.48 11.76
N LYS A 185 -6.96 1.41 12.92
CA LYS A 185 -6.56 2.15 14.12
C LYS A 185 -5.40 1.40 14.78
N LYS A 186 -4.21 2.00 14.80
CA LYS A 186 -3.05 1.54 15.57
C LYS A 186 -3.13 2.15 16.96
N ILE A 187 -3.11 1.32 17.99
CA ILE A 187 -3.04 1.73 19.39
C ILE A 187 -1.74 1.18 19.96
N VAL A 188 -0.88 2.07 20.46
CA VAL A 188 0.38 1.72 21.11
C VAL A 188 0.28 2.06 22.58
N ASN A 189 0.34 1.01 23.40
CA ASN A 189 0.37 1.11 24.85
C ASN A 189 1.78 0.80 25.31
N VAL A 190 2.38 1.74 26.03
CA VAL A 190 3.69 1.59 26.65
C VAL A 190 3.54 1.72 28.16
N PRO A 191 4.42 1.09 28.96
CA PRO A 191 4.41 1.27 30.41
C PRO A 191 4.60 2.73 30.80
N GLU A 192 4.08 3.13 31.96
CA GLU A 192 4.17 4.51 32.44
C GLU A 192 5.61 5.04 32.43
N LYS A 193 6.58 4.22 32.88
CA LYS A 193 8.02 4.53 32.87
C LYS A 193 8.59 4.86 31.48
N CYS A 194 7.98 4.33 30.43
CA CYS A 194 8.35 4.50 29.04
C CYS A 194 7.33 5.36 28.28
N SER A 195 6.39 5.98 28.99
CA SER A 195 5.30 6.72 28.36
C SER A 195 5.81 7.91 27.56
N PHE A 196 5.03 8.28 26.55
CA PHE A 196 5.28 9.49 25.77
C PHE A 196 5.26 10.74 26.68
N ALA A 197 4.40 10.73 27.70
CA ALA A 197 4.33 11.74 28.75
C ALA A 197 5.64 11.93 29.52
N ASN A 198 6.41 10.86 29.78
CA ASN A 198 7.71 10.95 30.45
C ASN A 198 8.78 11.65 29.62
N VAL A 199 8.66 11.57 28.30
CA VAL A 199 9.54 12.29 27.38
C VAL A 199 9.05 13.72 27.22
N ASN A 200 7.74 13.93 27.09
CA ASN A 200 7.11 15.24 27.04
C ASN A 200 5.68 15.17 27.59
N PRO A 201 5.38 15.88 28.69
CA PRO A 201 4.07 15.86 29.36
C PRO A 201 2.88 16.32 28.49
N ALA A 202 3.13 16.94 27.34
CA ALA A 202 2.08 17.34 26.40
C ALA A 202 1.41 16.14 25.70
N PHE A 203 1.99 14.94 25.78
CA PHE A 203 1.43 13.71 25.22
C PHE A 203 0.79 12.83 26.30
N GLY A 204 -0.23 12.06 25.91
CA GLY A 204 -0.87 11.09 26.79
C GLY A 204 -0.03 9.82 27.01
N THR A 205 -0.62 8.85 27.72
CA THR A 205 -0.01 7.54 27.99
C THR A 205 -0.16 6.56 26.83
N GLU A 206 -1.20 6.73 26.01
CA GLU A 206 -1.45 5.94 24.80
C GLU A 206 -1.21 6.79 23.56
N TYR A 207 -0.67 6.15 22.52
CA TYR A 207 -0.58 6.76 21.19
C TYR A 207 -1.52 6.06 20.21
N ILE A 208 -2.32 6.87 19.53
CA ILE A 208 -3.28 6.42 18.53
C ILE A 208 -2.92 7.03 17.20
N SER A 209 -2.72 6.19 16.19
CA SER A 209 -2.53 6.61 14.80
C SER A 209 -3.35 5.74 13.85
N GLU A 210 -3.36 6.13 12.57
CA GLU A 210 -4.02 5.38 11.52
C GLU A 210 -2.97 4.80 10.56
N VAL A 211 -3.21 3.56 10.13
CA VAL A 211 -2.39 2.86 9.14
C VAL A 211 -3.31 2.36 8.05
N THR A 212 -2.92 2.57 6.78
CA THR A 212 -3.64 2.01 5.63
C THR A 212 -2.91 0.77 5.14
N VAL A 213 -3.67 -0.31 4.96
CA VAL A 213 -3.20 -1.56 4.37
C VAL A 213 -3.92 -1.74 3.04
N GLU A 214 -3.15 -1.99 1.98
CA GLU A 214 -3.67 -2.18 0.63
C GLU A 214 -3.59 -3.67 0.25
N ILE A 215 -4.75 -4.29 0.03
CA ILE A 215 -4.89 -5.70 -0.32
C ILE A 215 -5.50 -5.79 -1.72
N PRO A 216 -4.76 -6.29 -2.71
CA PRO A 216 -5.28 -6.45 -4.06
C PRO A 216 -6.39 -7.50 -4.14
N VAL A 217 -7.49 -7.17 -4.83
CA VAL A 217 -8.72 -7.99 -4.89
C VAL A 217 -9.00 -8.52 -6.27
N ASN A 218 -8.67 -7.78 -7.34
CA ASN A 218 -8.85 -8.20 -8.73
C ASN A 218 -8.01 -7.31 -9.65
N GLY A 219 -7.68 -7.77 -10.85
CA GLY A 219 -7.03 -6.97 -11.85
C GLY A 219 -7.33 -7.43 -13.27
N THR A 220 -7.31 -6.49 -14.21
CA THR A 220 -7.50 -6.75 -15.64
C THR A 220 -6.57 -5.88 -16.47
N PHE A 221 -6.11 -6.39 -17.61
CA PHE A 221 -5.47 -5.56 -18.62
C PHE A 221 -6.51 -4.86 -19.48
N GLU A 222 -6.25 -3.59 -19.81
CA GLU A 222 -7.12 -2.76 -20.63
C GLU A 222 -6.28 -2.02 -21.70
N CYS A 223 -6.79 -1.99 -22.93
CA CYS A 223 -6.21 -1.17 -24.00
C CYS A 223 -6.54 0.31 -23.77
N LYS A 224 -5.51 1.14 -23.61
CA LYS A 224 -5.67 2.60 -23.58
C LYS A 224 -5.25 3.20 -24.92
N LEU A 225 -6.26 3.59 -25.70
CA LEU A 225 -6.09 4.39 -26.91
C LEU A 225 -5.94 5.88 -26.57
N GLY A 226 -5.05 6.55 -27.29
CA GLY A 226 -4.82 7.98 -27.22
C GLY A 226 -3.92 8.41 -26.06
N THR A 227 -3.89 9.72 -25.82
CA THR A 227 -3.00 10.34 -24.83
C THR A 227 -3.45 10.04 -23.40
N SER A 228 -2.49 9.68 -22.54
CA SER A 228 -2.63 9.53 -21.09
C SER A 228 -1.50 10.27 -20.35
N PRO A 229 -1.53 10.37 -19.01
CA PRO A 229 -0.41 10.91 -18.25
C PRO A 229 0.92 10.18 -18.51
N THR A 230 0.85 8.87 -18.75
CA THR A 230 1.99 7.97 -18.97
C THR A 230 2.29 7.69 -20.44
N CYS A 231 1.42 8.12 -21.37
CA CYS A 231 1.57 7.88 -22.79
C CYS A 231 1.17 9.11 -23.60
N ARG A 232 2.17 9.79 -24.17
CA ARG A 232 1.97 10.98 -25.02
C ARG A 232 2.83 10.84 -26.27
N LYS A 233 2.51 11.59 -27.33
CA LYS A 233 3.25 11.55 -28.60
C LYS A 233 4.76 11.71 -28.39
N SER A 234 5.19 12.69 -27.58
CA SER A 234 6.62 12.92 -27.29
C SER A 234 7.31 11.72 -26.63
N ILE A 235 6.61 10.98 -25.77
CA ILE A 235 7.11 9.77 -25.11
C ILE A 235 7.19 8.62 -26.13
N ALA A 236 6.12 8.40 -26.90
CA ALA A 236 6.06 7.37 -27.93
C ALA A 236 7.07 7.58 -29.07
N THR A 237 7.42 8.84 -29.36
CA THR A 237 8.43 9.20 -30.37
C THR A 237 9.83 9.37 -29.78
N SER A 238 9.98 9.35 -28.45
CA SER A 238 11.30 9.42 -27.83
C SER A 238 12.07 8.16 -28.20
N ARG A 239 13.33 8.31 -28.63
CA ARG A 239 14.22 7.23 -29.12
C ARG A 239 14.66 6.28 -28.00
N ASN A 240 13.73 5.74 -27.22
CA ASN A 240 14.03 4.75 -26.20
C ASN A 240 13.84 3.32 -26.75
N SER A 241 14.96 2.82 -27.27
CA SER A 241 15.45 1.47 -27.59
C SER A 241 14.59 0.18 -27.58
N ARG A 242 13.37 0.08 -27.06
CA ARG A 242 12.75 -1.26 -26.92
C ARG A 242 12.23 -1.89 -28.22
N TYR A 243 11.75 -1.15 -29.23
CA TYR A 243 11.33 -1.77 -30.51
C TYR A 243 11.41 -0.79 -31.70
N LYS A 244 12.55 -0.78 -32.39
CA LYS A 244 12.77 -1.21 -33.78
C LYS A 244 11.79 -0.65 -34.83
N HIS A 245 12.34 0.21 -35.68
CA HIS A 245 11.98 0.31 -37.09
C HIS A 245 11.94 -1.11 -37.67
N PHE A 246 10.77 -1.54 -38.17
CA PHE A 246 10.72 -2.53 -39.23
C PHE A 246 10.45 -1.74 -40.50
N ASP A 247 11.46 -1.66 -41.36
CA ASP A 247 11.29 -1.27 -42.76
C ASP A 247 10.58 -2.40 -43.53
#